data_AF-A0A6L7XBX4-F1
#
_entry.id   AF-A0A6L7XBX4-F1
#
_cell.length_a   1.000
_cell.length_b   1.000
_cell.length_c   1.000
_cell.angle_alpha   90.00
_cell.angle_beta   90.00
_cell.angle_gamma   90.00
#
_symmetry.space_group_name_H-M   'P 1'
#
loop_
_entity.id
_entity.type
_entity.pdbx_description
1 polymer ?
#
loop_
_entity_poly.entity_id
_entity_poly.type
_entity_poly.pdbx_seq_one_letter_code
_entity_poly.pdbx_strand_id
1 'polypeptide(L)'
;MADMTVFVARTVRTMEPSLPVAEAVAVRDGRIVEVGTLDTMRPWLESHSHEIDDTFKDHCIMPGFIDPHLHPSMAAILLPMHFTTAVGWDLPWEDIGPVHDDEQFLARMESLDAALAPGEPLFTFGHHPIWHGPIDRSALNQISTARPIVAWHRGYHSITVNDACLRWMDLDTAAAGRHPQVDLDAGKFFETGLSVALRHLRGYLLETERFRAGLDRMRQVIHHGGHTTIGDAALGFYGFEQEWDHLQAVMEQPDTPFRIQLMPFAMGPEGDERTDDEFVERVLAYPSRNTHRLRFSDHAKM
;
A
#
# COMPACT_ATOMS: atom_id res chain seq x y z
N MET A 1 21.46 25.98 -16.14
CA MET A 1 20.89 24.66 -16.43
C MET A 1 20.11 24.78 -17.73
N ALA A 2 20.10 23.75 -18.57
CA ALA A 2 19.34 23.76 -19.81
C ALA A 2 17.83 23.81 -19.52
N ASP A 3 17.07 24.45 -20.40
CA ASP A 3 15.61 24.59 -20.25
C ASP A 3 14.85 23.30 -20.62
N MET A 4 15.50 22.38 -21.33
CA MET A 4 14.92 21.15 -21.84
C MET A 4 15.94 20.02 -21.81
N THR A 5 15.49 18.81 -21.46
CA THR A 5 16.30 17.60 -21.56
C THR A 5 15.72 16.71 -22.66
N VAL A 6 16.58 16.24 -23.56
CA VAL A 6 16.21 15.30 -24.63
C VAL A 6 16.82 13.94 -24.29
N PHE A 7 15.95 13.01 -23.93
CA PHE A 7 16.33 11.63 -23.63
C PHE A 7 16.37 10.83 -24.92
N VAL A 8 17.54 10.31 -25.28
CA VAL A 8 17.71 9.42 -26.43
C VAL A 8 17.62 7.97 -25.98
N ALA A 9 16.92 7.14 -26.75
CA ALA A 9 16.74 5.73 -26.45
C ALA A 9 16.88 4.84 -27.68
N ARG A 10 17.17 3.55 -27.46
CA ARG A 10 17.15 2.55 -28.55
C ARG A 10 15.77 2.51 -29.21
N THR A 11 14.73 2.64 -28.40
CA THR A 11 13.35 2.75 -28.85
C THR A 11 12.51 3.44 -27.80
N VAL A 12 11.59 4.27 -28.25
CA VAL A 12 10.51 4.85 -27.44
C VAL A 12 9.21 4.26 -27.94
N ARG A 13 8.48 3.53 -27.10
CA ARG A 13 7.14 3.00 -27.38
C ARG A 13 6.10 3.96 -26.81
N THR A 14 5.40 4.68 -27.67
CA THR A 14 4.50 5.76 -27.24
C THR A 14 3.10 5.29 -26.83
N MET A 15 2.68 4.12 -27.34
CA MET A 15 1.30 3.63 -27.33
C MET A 15 0.30 4.51 -28.12
N GLU A 16 0.79 5.47 -28.92
CA GLU A 16 -0.02 6.30 -29.81
C GLU A 16 -0.04 5.70 -31.23
N PRO A 17 -1.21 5.28 -31.76
CA PRO A 17 -1.31 4.69 -33.11
C PRO A 17 -0.69 5.52 -34.23
N SER A 18 -0.72 6.87 -34.16
CA SER A 18 -0.14 7.72 -35.19
C SER A 18 1.39 7.85 -35.13
N LEU A 19 2.02 7.52 -33.99
CA LEU A 19 3.47 7.56 -33.80
C LEU A 19 3.90 6.44 -32.84
N PRO A 20 3.79 5.16 -33.23
CA PRO A 20 3.93 4.04 -32.28
C PRO A 20 5.37 3.81 -31.78
N VAL A 21 6.36 4.30 -32.53
CA VAL A 21 7.80 4.16 -32.22
C VAL A 21 8.51 5.48 -32.51
N ALA A 22 9.44 5.83 -31.62
CA ALA A 22 10.36 6.96 -31.75
C ALA A 22 11.75 6.60 -31.18
N GLU A 23 12.67 7.56 -31.20
CA GLU A 23 14.07 7.40 -30.76
C GLU A 23 14.46 8.40 -29.66
N ALA A 24 13.67 9.46 -29.46
CA ALA A 24 13.91 10.45 -28.43
C ALA A 24 12.61 11.01 -27.83
N VAL A 25 12.71 11.49 -26.59
CA VAL A 25 11.66 12.24 -25.88
C VAL A 25 12.26 13.54 -25.36
N ALA A 26 11.69 14.68 -25.74
CA ALA A 26 12.06 15.98 -25.21
C ALA A 26 11.14 16.36 -24.05
N VAL A 27 11.72 16.72 -22.91
CA VAL A 27 11.02 17.04 -21.66
C VAL A 27 11.41 18.44 -21.17
N ARG A 28 10.42 19.24 -20.82
CA ARG A 28 10.58 20.54 -20.16
C ARG A 28 9.57 20.66 -19.02
N ASP A 29 10.03 21.10 -17.84
CA ASP A 29 9.20 21.28 -16.64
C ASP A 29 8.32 20.05 -16.31
N GLY A 30 8.88 18.84 -16.48
CA GLY A 30 8.18 17.58 -16.23
C GLY A 30 7.10 17.23 -17.25
N ARG A 31 7.03 17.94 -18.39
CA ARG A 31 6.10 17.67 -19.48
C ARG A 31 6.85 17.28 -20.75
N ILE A 32 6.30 16.30 -21.47
CA ILE A 32 6.77 15.93 -22.80
C ILE A 32 6.38 17.04 -23.77
N VAL A 33 7.34 17.60 -24.49
CA VAL A 33 7.11 18.64 -25.50
C VAL A 33 7.17 18.08 -26.93
N GLU A 34 8.00 17.06 -27.16
CA GLU A 34 8.05 16.32 -28.43
C GLU A 34 8.52 14.88 -28.22
N VAL A 35 8.06 13.99 -29.10
CA VAL A 35 8.52 12.61 -29.23
C VAL A 35 8.79 12.36 -30.71
N GLY A 36 9.93 11.75 -31.04
CA GLY A 36 10.34 11.60 -32.44
C GLY A 36 11.80 11.19 -32.58
N THR A 37 12.49 11.79 -33.54
CA THR A 37 13.95 11.65 -33.71
C THR A 37 14.63 12.99 -33.45
N LEU A 38 15.96 12.99 -33.30
CA LEU A 38 16.70 14.25 -33.19
C LEU A 38 16.49 15.18 -34.41
N ASP A 39 16.28 14.59 -35.60
CA ASP A 39 16.01 15.33 -36.83
C ASP A 39 14.65 16.02 -36.83
N THR A 40 13.60 15.37 -36.29
CA THR A 40 12.27 16.00 -36.18
C THR A 40 12.26 17.08 -35.11
N MET A 41 13.02 16.89 -34.03
CA MET A 41 13.13 17.82 -32.91
C MET A 41 13.98 19.06 -33.20
N ARG A 42 14.72 19.09 -34.32
CA ARG A 42 15.65 20.18 -34.68
C ARG A 42 15.09 21.60 -34.46
N PRO A 43 13.83 21.93 -34.82
CA PRO A 43 13.29 23.26 -34.56
C PRO A 43 13.29 23.65 -33.07
N TRP A 44 13.02 22.70 -32.16
CA TRP A 44 13.09 22.93 -30.73
C TRP A 44 14.53 23.09 -30.26
N LEU A 45 15.42 22.22 -30.72
CA LEU A 45 16.84 22.20 -30.34
C LEU A 45 17.57 23.47 -30.78
N GLU A 46 17.21 24.04 -31.92
CA GLU A 46 17.76 25.32 -32.41
C GLU A 46 17.20 26.52 -31.64
N SER A 47 15.95 26.43 -31.15
CA SER A 47 15.24 27.56 -30.54
C SER A 47 15.38 27.65 -29.02
N HIS A 48 15.77 26.56 -28.34
CA HIS A 48 15.82 26.48 -26.88
C HIS A 48 17.12 25.84 -26.40
N SER A 49 17.61 26.31 -25.25
CA SER A 49 18.73 25.65 -24.58
C SER A 49 18.32 24.23 -24.18
N HIS A 50 19.17 23.25 -24.48
CA HIS A 50 18.87 21.86 -24.23
C HIS A 50 20.11 21.06 -23.83
N GLU A 51 19.87 19.92 -23.21
CA GLU A 51 20.85 18.89 -22.93
C GLU A 51 20.39 17.58 -23.56
N ILE A 52 21.30 16.85 -24.19
CA ILE A 52 21.03 15.49 -24.67
C ILE A 52 21.49 14.53 -23.59
N ASP A 53 20.55 13.74 -23.06
CA ASP A 53 20.81 12.68 -22.11
C ASP A 53 20.76 11.32 -22.83
N ASP A 54 21.91 10.64 -22.87
CA ASP A 54 22.09 9.35 -23.54
C ASP A 54 21.97 8.14 -22.59
N THR A 55 21.55 8.36 -21.34
CA THR A 55 21.36 7.31 -20.30
C THR A 55 20.53 6.13 -20.82
N PHE A 56 19.56 6.39 -21.69
CA PHE A 56 18.64 5.38 -22.20
C PHE A 56 18.98 4.86 -23.60
N LYS A 57 20.13 5.23 -24.20
CA LYS A 57 20.46 4.90 -25.60
C LYS A 57 20.38 3.41 -25.97
N ASP A 58 20.59 2.52 -25.00
CA ASP A 58 20.51 1.06 -25.16
C ASP A 58 19.21 0.46 -24.59
N HIS A 59 18.34 1.29 -24.01
CA HIS A 59 17.11 0.94 -23.31
C HIS A 59 15.85 1.24 -24.14
N CYS A 60 14.72 0.71 -23.67
CA CYS A 60 13.39 1.02 -24.18
C CYS A 60 12.70 2.00 -23.22
N ILE A 61 12.23 3.13 -23.72
CA ILE A 61 11.35 4.03 -22.97
C ILE A 61 9.90 3.72 -23.34
N MET A 62 9.02 3.66 -22.35
CA MET A 62 7.57 3.51 -22.53
C MET A 62 6.81 4.30 -21.45
N PRO A 63 5.51 4.61 -21.65
CA PRO A 63 4.67 5.15 -20.60
C PRO A 63 4.76 4.29 -19.33
N GLY A 64 4.93 4.94 -18.18
CA GLY A 64 4.87 4.24 -16.90
C GLY A 64 3.48 3.67 -16.63
N PHE A 65 3.41 2.64 -15.79
CA PHE A 65 2.14 1.97 -15.50
C PHE A 65 1.18 2.86 -14.72
N ILE A 66 -0.11 2.64 -14.94
CA ILE A 66 -1.22 3.28 -14.24
C ILE A 66 -2.02 2.18 -13.56
N ASP A 67 -2.03 2.19 -12.22
CA ASP A 67 -2.91 1.32 -11.44
C ASP A 67 -4.12 2.13 -10.93
N PRO A 68 -5.32 1.96 -11.48
CA PRO A 68 -6.45 2.82 -11.16
C PRO A 68 -7.05 2.54 -9.77
N HIS A 69 -6.69 1.46 -9.09
CA HIS A 69 -7.37 1.05 -7.86
C HIS A 69 -6.42 0.34 -6.89
N LEU A 70 -5.90 1.12 -5.94
CA LEU A 70 -5.11 0.66 -4.81
C LEU A 70 -5.70 1.14 -3.47
N HIS A 71 -5.12 0.62 -2.38
CA HIS A 71 -5.46 0.99 -1.00
C HIS A 71 -4.19 1.30 -0.19
N PRO A 72 -3.57 2.49 -0.37
CA PRO A 72 -2.37 2.93 0.36
C PRO A 72 -2.44 2.75 1.87
N SER A 73 -3.54 3.17 2.50
CA SER A 73 -3.70 3.05 3.96
C SER A 73 -3.74 1.60 4.45
N MET A 74 -4.30 0.67 3.65
CA MET A 74 -4.26 -0.76 3.97
C MET A 74 -2.86 -1.35 3.76
N ALA A 75 -2.18 -0.96 2.68
CA ALA A 75 -0.81 -1.35 2.43
C ALA A 75 0.15 -0.85 3.54
N ALA A 76 -0.11 0.34 4.10
CA ALA A 76 0.64 0.88 5.22
C ALA A 76 0.53 0.04 6.50
N ILE A 77 -0.58 -0.68 6.68
CA ILE A 77 -0.76 -1.61 7.79
C ILE A 77 -0.12 -2.97 7.46
N LEU A 78 -0.30 -3.44 6.23
CA LEU A 78 0.15 -4.76 5.76
C LEU A 78 1.67 -4.86 5.64
N LEU A 79 2.31 -3.93 4.94
CA LEU A 79 3.72 -4.03 4.55
C LEU A 79 4.71 -4.02 5.72
N PRO A 80 4.40 -3.44 6.90
CA PRO A 80 5.21 -3.62 8.10
C PRO A 80 5.11 -5.00 8.76
N MET A 81 4.11 -5.83 8.43
CA MET A 81 3.95 -7.17 9.01
C MET A 81 5.01 -8.15 8.49
N HIS A 82 5.14 -9.30 9.16
CA HIS A 82 5.97 -10.39 8.67
C HIS A 82 5.18 -11.31 7.73
N PHE A 83 5.72 -11.58 6.55
CA PHE A 83 5.02 -12.39 5.56
C PHE A 83 5.31 -13.88 5.80
N THR A 84 4.22 -14.63 5.95
CA THR A 84 4.16 -16.09 6.08
C THR A 84 3.15 -16.60 5.05
N THR A 85 3.54 -16.53 3.77
CA THR A 85 2.64 -16.67 2.62
C THR A 85 2.94 -17.91 1.78
N ALA A 86 1.91 -18.51 1.19
CA ALA A 86 2.06 -19.67 0.29
C ALA A 86 2.73 -19.37 -1.07
N VAL A 87 2.85 -18.09 -1.40
CA VAL A 87 3.53 -17.59 -2.60
C VAL A 87 4.67 -16.69 -2.18
N GLY A 88 5.75 -16.69 -2.96
CA GLY A 88 6.86 -15.79 -2.73
C GLY A 88 6.51 -14.34 -3.05
N TRP A 89 7.21 -13.40 -2.42
CA TRP A 89 7.05 -11.97 -2.62
C TRP A 89 8.40 -11.33 -2.91
N ASP A 90 8.50 -10.66 -4.06
CA ASP A 90 9.65 -9.85 -4.44
C ASP A 90 9.38 -8.40 -3.98
N LEU A 91 9.95 -8.03 -2.83
CA LEU A 91 9.82 -6.69 -2.26
C LEU A 91 11.14 -5.92 -2.45
N PRO A 92 11.10 -4.59 -2.57
CA PRO A 92 12.31 -3.78 -2.78
C PRO A 92 13.41 -3.96 -1.73
N TRP A 93 13.07 -4.46 -0.54
CA TRP A 93 13.99 -4.66 0.59
C TRP A 93 14.25 -6.13 0.95
N GLU A 94 13.45 -7.07 0.42
CA GLU A 94 13.54 -8.49 0.80
C GLU A 94 12.86 -9.37 -0.25
N ASP A 95 13.48 -10.50 -0.59
CA ASP A 95 12.82 -11.60 -1.30
C ASP A 95 12.31 -12.61 -0.25
N ILE A 96 11.00 -12.79 -0.21
CA ILE A 96 10.34 -13.66 0.75
C ILE A 96 9.93 -14.94 0.04
N GLY A 97 10.57 -16.05 0.43
CA GLY A 97 10.23 -17.37 -0.09
C GLY A 97 8.84 -17.86 0.34
N PRO A 98 8.22 -18.77 -0.43
CA PRO A 98 6.94 -19.36 -0.09
C PRO A 98 7.01 -20.32 1.11
N VAL A 99 5.89 -20.46 1.81
CA VAL A 99 5.66 -21.40 2.92
C VAL A 99 4.58 -22.39 2.48
N HIS A 100 4.90 -23.68 2.34
CA HIS A 100 4.03 -24.60 1.59
C HIS A 100 3.15 -25.54 2.41
N ASP A 101 3.43 -25.69 3.70
CA ASP A 101 2.75 -26.63 4.59
C ASP A 101 2.66 -26.09 6.03
N ASP A 102 2.03 -26.88 6.91
CA ASP A 102 1.80 -26.51 8.31
C ASP A 102 3.10 -26.46 9.13
N GLU A 103 4.00 -27.43 8.95
CA GLU A 103 5.28 -27.51 9.61
C GLU A 103 6.16 -26.30 9.28
N GLN A 104 6.27 -25.95 8.00
CA GLN A 104 7.00 -24.76 7.55
C GLN A 104 6.38 -23.47 8.07
N PHE A 105 5.04 -23.41 8.12
CA PHE A 105 4.35 -22.23 8.65
C PHE A 105 4.65 -22.03 10.13
N LEU A 106 4.49 -23.08 10.95
CA LEU A 106 4.80 -23.02 12.38
C LEU A 106 6.27 -22.72 12.63
N ALA A 107 7.19 -23.39 11.93
CA ALA A 107 8.63 -23.14 12.05
C ALA A 107 8.99 -21.68 11.69
N ARG A 108 8.35 -21.10 10.66
CA ARG A 108 8.55 -19.69 10.31
C ARG A 108 8.01 -18.77 11.40
N MET A 109 6.84 -19.05 11.96
CA MET A 109 6.27 -18.28 13.07
C MET A 109 7.15 -18.31 14.32
N GLU A 110 7.68 -19.49 14.69
CA GLU A 110 8.63 -19.66 15.81
C GLU A 110 9.93 -18.90 15.58
N SER A 111 10.47 -18.97 14.36
CA SER A 111 11.67 -18.21 13.97
C SER A 111 11.45 -16.70 14.09
N LEU A 112 10.28 -16.20 13.66
CA LEU A 112 9.92 -14.79 13.80
C LEU A 112 9.77 -14.38 15.27
N ASP A 113 9.09 -15.19 16.08
CA ASP A 113 8.93 -14.98 17.52
C ASP A 113 10.30 -14.88 18.23
N ALA A 114 11.25 -15.75 17.90
CA ALA A 114 12.59 -15.76 18.47
C ALA A 114 13.45 -14.56 18.02
N ALA A 115 13.25 -14.07 16.79
CA ALA A 115 14.02 -12.96 16.23
C ALA A 115 13.53 -11.58 16.69
N LEU A 116 12.25 -11.45 17.05
CA LEU A 116 11.66 -10.18 17.46
C LEU A 116 12.15 -9.70 18.82
N ALA A 117 12.29 -8.38 18.96
CA ALA A 117 12.67 -7.76 20.21
C ALA A 117 11.65 -8.08 21.33
N PRO A 118 12.09 -8.17 22.60
CA PRO A 118 11.17 -8.34 23.72
C PRO A 118 10.12 -7.23 23.78
N GLY A 119 8.86 -7.60 23.93
CA GLY A 119 7.73 -6.65 24.03
C GLY A 119 7.13 -6.22 22.70
N GLU A 120 7.75 -6.55 21.56
CA GLU A 120 7.14 -6.32 20.24
C GLU A 120 6.13 -7.44 19.91
N PRO A 121 4.87 -7.10 19.58
CA PRO A 121 3.88 -8.11 19.18
C PRO A 121 4.18 -8.63 17.77
N LEU A 122 3.95 -9.93 17.57
CA LEU A 122 4.17 -10.59 16.28
C LEU A 122 2.90 -10.50 15.43
N PHE A 123 2.93 -9.67 14.40
CA PHE A 123 1.91 -9.62 13.35
C PHE A 123 2.43 -10.31 12.10
N THR A 124 1.74 -11.36 11.67
CA THR A 124 2.05 -12.03 10.40
C THR A 124 0.90 -11.92 9.43
N PHE A 125 1.21 -11.96 8.13
CA PHE A 125 0.24 -11.98 7.06
C PHE A 125 0.49 -13.16 6.13
N GLY A 126 -0.60 -13.78 5.66
CA GLY A 126 -0.54 -14.75 4.57
C GLY A 126 -1.01 -16.14 4.93
N HIS A 127 -1.44 -16.38 6.17
CA HIS A 127 -1.97 -17.68 6.56
C HIS A 127 -3.16 -18.08 5.70
N HIS A 128 -3.24 -19.33 5.28
CA HIS A 128 -4.42 -19.88 4.65
C HIS A 128 -4.50 -21.39 4.87
N PRO A 129 -5.64 -21.95 5.32
CA PRO A 129 -5.75 -23.36 5.67
C PRO A 129 -5.46 -24.35 4.55
N ILE A 130 -5.75 -23.98 3.30
CA ILE A 130 -5.49 -24.83 2.12
C ILE A 130 -4.00 -25.16 1.96
N TRP A 131 -3.11 -24.22 2.29
CA TRP A 131 -1.66 -24.42 2.16
C TRP A 131 -1.03 -24.78 3.49
N HIS A 132 -1.36 -24.06 4.57
CA HIS A 132 -0.64 -24.17 5.85
C HIS A 132 -1.37 -25.00 6.91
N GLY A 133 -2.46 -25.67 6.54
CA GLY A 133 -3.33 -26.33 7.51
C GLY A 133 -4.08 -25.37 8.46
N PRO A 134 -4.99 -25.90 9.28
CA PRO A 134 -5.69 -25.10 10.27
C PRO A 134 -4.72 -24.60 11.34
N ILE A 135 -4.87 -23.34 11.75
CA ILE A 135 -4.23 -22.81 12.95
C ILE A 135 -5.31 -22.30 13.89
N ASP A 136 -5.09 -22.51 15.17
CA ASP A 136 -5.95 -22.01 16.24
C ASP A 136 -5.12 -21.37 17.35
N ARG A 137 -5.83 -20.82 18.31
CA ARG A 137 -5.28 -20.23 19.53
C ARG A 137 -4.32 -21.16 20.28
N SER A 138 -4.59 -22.46 20.33
CA SER A 138 -3.74 -23.43 21.04
C SER A 138 -2.39 -23.58 20.33
N ALA A 139 -2.40 -23.70 19.00
CA ALA A 139 -1.18 -23.71 18.19
C ALA A 139 -0.35 -22.43 18.40
N LEU A 140 -0.98 -21.25 18.40
CA LEU A 140 -0.25 -20.00 18.64
C LEU A 140 0.28 -19.86 20.07
N ASN A 141 -0.39 -20.46 21.06
CA ASN A 141 0.10 -20.51 22.45
C ASN A 141 1.33 -21.41 22.61
N GLN A 142 1.52 -22.42 21.75
CA GLN A 142 2.73 -23.26 21.76
C GLN A 142 3.96 -22.49 21.27
N ILE A 143 3.78 -21.52 20.36
CA ILE A 143 4.83 -20.63 19.89
C ILE A 143 5.23 -19.65 21.01
N SER A 144 4.25 -18.94 21.58
CA SER A 144 4.51 -18.02 22.69
C SER A 144 3.30 -17.87 23.60
N THR A 145 3.55 -17.92 24.90
CA THR A 145 2.55 -17.65 25.95
C THR A 145 2.59 -16.20 26.43
N ALA A 146 3.66 -15.46 26.12
CA ALA A 146 3.92 -14.11 26.61
C ALA A 146 3.77 -13.02 25.53
N ARG A 147 4.23 -13.28 24.30
CA ARG A 147 4.15 -12.31 23.19
C ARG A 147 2.76 -12.34 22.55
N PRO A 148 2.09 -11.20 22.36
CA PRO A 148 0.88 -11.15 21.53
C PRO A 148 1.20 -11.60 20.10
N ILE A 149 0.48 -12.61 19.61
CA ILE A 149 0.61 -13.09 18.22
C ILE A 149 -0.72 -12.87 17.50
N VAL A 150 -0.65 -12.27 16.31
CA VAL A 150 -1.74 -12.11 15.36
C VAL A 150 -1.32 -12.76 14.05
N ALA A 151 -1.95 -13.89 13.71
CA ALA A 151 -1.80 -14.52 12.40
C ALA A 151 -2.93 -14.06 11.49
N TRP A 152 -2.62 -13.16 10.55
CA TRP A 152 -3.58 -12.61 9.61
C TRP A 152 -3.77 -13.51 8.41
N HIS A 153 -5.04 -13.82 8.12
CA HIS A 153 -5.39 -14.63 6.97
C HIS A 153 -5.06 -13.90 5.66
N ARG A 154 -4.61 -14.64 4.64
CA ARG A 154 -4.25 -14.12 3.31
C ARG A 154 -5.36 -13.29 2.67
N GLY A 155 -6.62 -13.65 2.91
CA GLY A 155 -7.78 -12.90 2.42
C GLY A 155 -8.06 -11.59 3.14
N TYR A 156 -7.29 -11.23 4.18
CA TYR A 156 -7.45 -10.01 4.98
C TYR A 156 -8.74 -9.92 5.84
N HIS A 157 -9.71 -10.82 5.64
CA HIS A 157 -11.01 -10.85 6.34
C HIS A 157 -11.04 -11.57 7.70
N SER A 158 -9.91 -12.10 8.17
CA SER A 158 -9.86 -12.73 9.50
C SER A 158 -8.47 -12.77 10.10
N ILE A 159 -8.42 -12.89 11.41
CA ILE A 159 -7.20 -13.13 12.20
C ILE A 159 -7.42 -14.29 13.16
N THR A 160 -6.34 -14.99 13.49
CA THR A 160 -6.25 -15.91 14.63
C THR A 160 -5.24 -15.35 15.63
N VAL A 161 -5.57 -15.37 16.92
CA VAL A 161 -4.75 -14.77 17.99
C VAL A 161 -4.52 -15.72 19.16
N ASN A 162 -3.43 -15.52 19.89
CA ASN A 162 -3.09 -16.30 21.09
C ASN A 162 -3.64 -15.66 22.39
N ASP A 163 -3.42 -16.32 23.53
CA ASP A 163 -3.85 -15.83 24.84
C ASP A 163 -3.24 -14.48 25.20
N ALA A 164 -1.96 -14.28 24.86
CA ALA A 164 -1.28 -13.03 25.13
C ALA A 164 -1.91 -11.86 24.37
N CYS A 165 -2.34 -12.08 23.13
CA CYS A 165 -3.04 -11.07 22.34
C CYS A 165 -4.45 -10.81 22.86
N LEU A 166 -5.19 -11.83 23.32
CA LEU A 166 -6.49 -11.62 23.97
C LEU A 166 -6.36 -10.75 25.22
N ARG A 167 -5.34 -11.00 26.06
CA ARG A 167 -5.03 -10.16 27.22
C ARG A 167 -4.61 -8.75 26.81
N TRP A 168 -3.81 -8.62 25.75
CA TRP A 168 -3.35 -7.32 25.24
C TRP A 168 -4.50 -6.46 24.71
N MET A 169 -5.47 -7.07 24.04
CA MET A 169 -6.67 -6.35 23.59
C MET A 169 -7.54 -5.89 24.76
N ASP A 170 -7.47 -6.54 25.93
CA ASP A 170 -8.26 -6.23 27.12
C ASP A 170 -9.76 -6.10 26.81
N LEU A 171 -10.27 -7.00 25.98
CA LEU A 171 -11.67 -7.02 25.55
C LEU A 171 -12.54 -7.82 26.53
N ASP A 172 -13.81 -7.44 26.68
CA ASP A 172 -14.80 -8.25 27.39
C ASP A 172 -15.05 -9.54 26.60
N THR A 173 -14.41 -10.62 27.03
CA THR A 173 -14.49 -11.92 26.36
C THR A 173 -15.89 -12.53 26.45
N ALA A 174 -16.66 -12.23 27.51
CA ALA A 174 -18.04 -12.69 27.60
C ALA A 174 -18.92 -11.97 26.56
N ALA A 175 -18.69 -10.67 26.32
CA ALA A 175 -19.37 -9.93 25.27
C ALA A 175 -18.93 -10.37 23.87
N ALA A 176 -17.63 -10.46 23.62
CA ALA A 176 -17.09 -10.87 22.33
C ALA A 176 -17.52 -12.30 21.97
N GLY A 177 -17.57 -13.23 22.93
CA GLY A 177 -18.04 -14.59 22.71
C GLY A 177 -19.52 -14.72 22.36
N ARG A 178 -20.33 -13.66 22.53
CA ARG A 178 -21.72 -13.62 22.02
C ARG A 178 -21.81 -13.17 20.56
N HIS A 179 -20.72 -12.65 19.99
CA HIS A 179 -20.71 -12.18 18.61
C HIS A 179 -20.60 -13.39 17.65
N PRO A 180 -21.49 -13.55 16.66
CA PRO A 180 -21.56 -14.75 15.82
C PRO A 180 -20.32 -14.95 14.92
N GLN A 181 -19.49 -13.91 14.78
CA GLN A 181 -18.26 -13.93 13.98
C GLN A 181 -16.98 -13.83 14.83
N VAL A 182 -17.07 -14.24 16.10
CA VAL A 182 -15.95 -14.41 17.00
C VAL A 182 -16.00 -15.83 17.56
N ASP A 183 -14.90 -16.57 17.38
CA ASP A 183 -14.68 -17.88 17.98
C ASP A 183 -13.52 -17.76 18.97
N LEU A 184 -13.83 -17.58 20.25
CA LEU A 184 -12.81 -17.36 21.29
C LEU A 184 -12.02 -18.63 21.64
N ASP A 185 -12.59 -19.80 21.42
CA ASP A 185 -11.92 -21.07 21.70
C ASP A 185 -10.81 -21.29 20.66
N ALA A 186 -11.11 -21.03 19.38
CA ALA A 186 -10.10 -21.01 18.32
C ALA A 186 -9.29 -19.70 18.25
N GLY A 187 -9.67 -18.66 19.01
CA GLY A 187 -9.05 -17.32 18.98
C GLY A 187 -9.22 -16.60 17.65
N LYS A 188 -10.31 -16.85 16.93
CA LYS A 188 -10.56 -16.38 15.57
C LYS A 188 -11.57 -15.24 15.54
N PHE A 189 -11.24 -14.17 14.83
CA PHE A 189 -12.11 -13.02 14.58
C PHE A 189 -12.22 -12.83 13.06
N PHE A 190 -13.44 -12.75 12.53
CA PHE A 190 -13.68 -12.65 11.09
C PHE A 190 -14.81 -11.70 10.75
N GLU A 191 -14.77 -11.08 9.56
CA GLU A 191 -15.79 -10.13 9.08
C GLU A 191 -16.12 -9.04 10.12
N THR A 192 -17.38 -8.91 10.59
CA THR A 192 -17.72 -7.89 11.61
C THR A 192 -17.13 -8.21 13.00
N GLY A 193 -16.80 -9.48 13.26
CA GLY A 193 -16.03 -9.87 14.45
C GLY A 193 -14.57 -9.42 14.35
N LEU A 194 -13.99 -9.34 13.14
CA LEU A 194 -12.66 -8.75 12.95
C LEU A 194 -12.66 -7.28 13.38
N SER A 195 -13.70 -6.51 13.03
CA SER A 195 -13.84 -5.11 13.48
C SER A 195 -13.79 -4.96 15.01
N VAL A 196 -14.31 -5.95 15.76
CA VAL A 196 -14.18 -5.97 17.23
C VAL A 196 -12.72 -6.00 17.64
N ALA A 197 -11.93 -6.95 17.15
CA ALA A 197 -10.51 -7.05 17.48
C ALA A 197 -9.73 -5.81 17.00
N LEU A 198 -9.97 -5.35 15.76
CA LEU A 198 -9.27 -4.21 15.19
C LEU A 198 -9.50 -2.92 15.98
N ARG A 199 -10.63 -2.74 16.65
CA ARG A 199 -10.87 -1.59 17.53
C ARG A 199 -9.82 -1.50 18.66
N HIS A 200 -9.43 -2.64 19.21
CA HIS A 200 -8.43 -2.72 20.28
C HIS A 200 -6.99 -2.66 19.73
N LEU A 201 -6.76 -3.19 18.53
CA LEU A 201 -5.44 -3.19 17.88
C LEU A 201 -5.12 -1.88 17.15
N ARG A 202 -6.13 -1.03 16.90
CA ARG A 202 -6.02 0.22 16.13
C ARG A 202 -4.89 1.12 16.61
N GLY A 203 -4.73 1.27 17.94
CA GLY A 203 -3.68 2.13 18.51
C GLY A 203 -2.27 1.70 18.14
N TYR A 204 -2.02 0.40 17.95
CA TYR A 204 -0.75 -0.12 17.49
C TYR A 204 -0.62 -0.04 15.96
N LEU A 205 -1.66 -0.42 15.23
CA LEU A 205 -1.65 -0.50 13.76
C LEU A 205 -1.55 0.88 13.10
N LEU A 206 -2.19 1.90 13.70
CA LEU A 206 -2.24 3.27 13.18
C LEU A 206 -1.32 4.23 13.93
N GLU A 207 -0.40 3.71 14.74
CA GLU A 207 0.65 4.53 15.36
C GLU A 207 1.42 5.28 14.26
N THR A 208 1.67 6.57 14.46
CA THR A 208 2.11 7.49 13.40
C THR A 208 3.40 7.04 12.72
N GLU A 209 4.43 6.69 13.50
CA GLU A 209 5.72 6.28 12.93
C GLU A 209 5.59 4.95 12.18
N ARG A 210 4.86 3.98 12.75
CA ARG A 210 4.61 2.69 12.09
C ARG A 210 3.84 2.85 10.79
N PHE A 211 2.76 3.62 10.79
CA PHE A 211 1.92 3.82 9.62
C PHE A 211 2.68 4.55 8.51
N ARG A 212 3.48 5.57 8.87
CA ARG A 212 4.33 6.29 7.89
C ARG A 212 5.42 5.39 7.32
N ALA A 213 6.06 4.55 8.13
CA ALA A 213 7.00 3.55 7.64
C ALA A 213 6.34 2.57 6.66
N GLY A 214 5.09 2.17 6.92
CA GLY A 214 4.30 1.36 6.00
C GLY A 214 3.97 2.07 4.68
N LEU A 215 3.60 3.36 4.72
CA LEU A 215 3.41 4.17 3.53
C LEU A 215 4.70 4.32 2.72
N ASP A 216 5.86 4.46 3.38
CA ASP A 216 7.14 4.53 2.69
C ASP A 216 7.48 3.20 2.00
N ARG A 217 7.24 2.08 2.66
CA ARG A 217 7.31 0.73 2.04
C ARG A 217 6.39 0.64 0.82
N MET A 218 5.16 1.14 0.92
CA MET A 218 4.23 1.17 -0.21
C MET A 218 4.76 2.01 -1.37
N ARG A 219 5.32 3.19 -1.09
CA ARG A 219 5.98 4.06 -2.08
C ARG A 219 7.10 3.33 -2.83
N GLN A 220 7.93 2.59 -2.11
CA GLN A 220 9.01 1.79 -2.71
C GLN A 220 8.45 0.67 -3.60
N VAL A 221 7.43 -0.05 -3.15
CA VAL A 221 6.79 -1.14 -3.92
C VAL A 221 6.16 -0.61 -5.22
N ILE A 222 5.45 0.51 -5.17
CA ILE A 222 4.85 1.15 -6.34
C ILE A 222 5.93 1.51 -7.36
N HIS A 223 7.00 2.16 -6.90
CA HIS A 223 8.09 2.58 -7.75
C HIS A 223 8.79 1.36 -8.40
N HIS A 224 9.05 0.33 -7.60
CA HIS A 224 9.65 -0.91 -8.06
C HIS A 224 8.81 -1.61 -9.15
N GLY A 225 7.48 -1.55 -9.03
CA GLY A 225 6.55 -2.02 -10.06
C GLY A 225 6.45 -1.15 -11.32
N GLY A 226 7.17 -0.02 -11.40
CA GLY A 226 7.17 0.86 -12.58
C GLY A 226 5.91 1.73 -12.72
N HIS A 227 5.13 1.88 -11.66
CA HIS A 227 3.93 2.71 -11.67
C HIS A 227 4.30 4.19 -11.55
N THR A 228 3.68 5.03 -12.38
CA THR A 228 3.86 6.49 -12.36
C THR A 228 2.59 7.23 -12.01
N THR A 229 1.44 6.54 -11.96
CA THR A 229 0.19 7.05 -11.41
C THR A 229 -0.59 5.91 -10.77
N ILE A 230 -1.14 6.16 -9.60
CA ILE A 230 -2.02 5.21 -8.90
C ILE A 230 -3.33 5.88 -8.49
N GLY A 231 -4.39 5.10 -8.31
CA GLY A 231 -5.63 5.53 -7.66
C GLY A 231 -5.68 5.06 -6.21
N ASP A 232 -5.90 5.95 -5.25
CA ASP A 232 -6.30 5.59 -3.90
C ASP A 232 -7.83 5.51 -3.85
N ALA A 233 -8.35 4.30 -3.86
CA ALA A 233 -9.78 4.02 -3.85
C ALA A 233 -10.30 3.70 -2.44
N ALA A 234 -9.74 4.29 -1.37
CA ALA A 234 -10.30 4.14 -0.03
C ALA A 234 -9.86 5.24 0.96
N LEU A 235 -9.40 6.40 0.48
CA LEU A 235 -8.90 7.45 1.38
C LEU A 235 -9.97 7.83 2.41
N GLY A 236 -9.57 7.78 3.68
CA GLY A 236 -10.39 8.13 4.84
C GLY A 236 -11.07 6.95 5.53
N PHE A 237 -10.81 5.71 5.09
CA PHE A 237 -11.34 4.50 5.71
C PHE A 237 -11.02 4.39 7.21
N TYR A 238 -9.81 4.76 7.62
CA TYR A 238 -9.35 4.81 9.02
C TYR A 238 -9.46 6.21 9.63
N GLY A 239 -9.91 7.21 8.89
CA GLY A 239 -10.05 8.60 9.36
C GLY A 239 -9.34 9.57 8.43
N PHE A 240 -10.13 10.40 7.73
CA PHE A 240 -9.65 11.23 6.63
C PHE A 240 -8.49 12.16 6.98
N GLU A 241 -8.62 13.01 8.01
CA GLU A 241 -7.58 14.02 8.29
C GLU A 241 -6.26 13.37 8.70
N GLN A 242 -6.29 12.28 9.47
CA GLN A 242 -5.09 11.56 9.87
C GLN A 242 -4.40 10.88 8.66
N GLU A 243 -5.18 10.21 7.80
CA GLU A 243 -4.63 9.60 6.59
C GLU A 243 -4.06 10.65 5.64
N TRP A 244 -4.75 11.77 5.47
CA TRP A 244 -4.30 12.90 4.66
C TRP A 244 -2.96 13.44 5.16
N ASP A 245 -2.83 13.70 6.47
CA ASP A 245 -1.58 14.19 7.07
C ASP A 245 -0.41 13.21 6.88
N HIS A 246 -0.69 11.91 6.98
CA HIS A 246 0.32 10.87 6.79
C HIS A 246 0.74 10.75 5.31
N LEU A 247 -0.23 10.80 4.38
CA LEU A 247 0.03 10.80 2.95
C LEU A 247 0.81 12.03 2.52
N GLN A 248 0.46 13.22 2.98
CA GLN A 248 1.23 14.44 2.68
C GLN A 248 2.67 14.29 3.16
N ALA A 249 2.87 13.82 4.40
CA ALA A 249 4.21 13.67 4.97
C ALA A 249 5.10 12.68 4.20
N VAL A 250 4.53 11.59 3.67
CA VAL A 250 5.33 10.53 3.03
C VAL A 250 5.37 10.64 1.51
N MET A 251 4.27 11.06 0.88
CA MET A 251 4.15 11.03 -0.58
C MET A 251 4.59 12.34 -1.22
N GLU A 252 4.43 13.50 -0.58
CA GLU A 252 4.88 14.80 -1.13
C GLU A 252 6.39 15.05 -0.96
N GLN A 253 7.19 14.04 -1.26
CA GLN A 253 8.64 14.10 -1.21
C GLN A 253 9.24 14.21 -2.61
N PRO A 254 10.31 15.02 -2.83
CA PRO A 254 10.91 15.22 -4.15
C PRO A 254 11.26 13.94 -4.90
N ASP A 255 11.59 12.88 -4.18
CA ASP A 255 11.99 11.55 -4.67
C ASP A 255 10.79 10.61 -4.94
N THR A 256 9.55 10.97 -4.57
CA THR A 256 8.37 10.17 -4.92
C THR A 256 8.12 10.27 -6.43
N PRO A 257 8.22 9.16 -7.21
CA PRO A 257 8.29 9.20 -8.68
C PRO A 257 6.92 9.01 -9.36
N PHE A 258 5.83 9.03 -8.59
CA PHE A 258 4.47 8.84 -9.07
C PHE A 258 3.49 9.84 -8.46
N ARG A 259 2.29 9.89 -9.04
CA ARG A 259 1.16 10.68 -8.55
C ARG A 259 0.04 9.77 -8.05
N ILE A 260 -0.80 10.29 -7.17
CA ILE A 260 -1.94 9.58 -6.59
C ILE A 260 -3.21 10.35 -6.91
N GLN A 261 -4.15 9.69 -7.58
CA GLN A 261 -5.52 10.14 -7.74
C GLN A 261 -6.32 9.64 -6.54
N LEU A 262 -6.81 10.55 -5.72
CA LEU A 262 -7.49 10.25 -4.47
C LEU A 262 -9.01 10.21 -4.70
N MET A 263 -9.62 9.10 -4.32
CA MET A 263 -11.07 8.90 -4.29
C MET A 263 -11.50 8.68 -2.84
N PRO A 264 -12.02 9.73 -2.17
CA PRO A 264 -12.51 9.62 -0.80
C PRO A 264 -13.60 8.56 -0.69
N PHE A 265 -13.58 7.80 0.40
CA PHE A 265 -14.59 6.80 0.67
C PHE A 265 -15.84 7.42 1.31
N ALA A 266 -17.02 7.14 0.75
CA ALA A 266 -18.29 7.75 1.13
C ALA A 266 -18.77 7.32 2.51
N MET A 267 -18.55 6.06 2.87
CA MET A 267 -19.07 5.49 4.12
C MET A 267 -18.28 5.94 5.37
N GLY A 268 -17.13 6.61 5.21
CA GLY A 268 -16.30 7.07 6.33
C GLY A 268 -15.91 5.94 7.31
N PRO A 269 -15.28 6.27 8.46
CA PRO A 269 -15.18 5.34 9.57
C PRO A 269 -16.56 5.12 10.23
N GLU A 270 -16.79 3.95 10.83
CA GLU A 270 -18.02 3.66 11.59
C GLU A 270 -18.37 4.79 12.59
N GLY A 271 -19.61 5.30 12.55
CA GLY A 271 -20.10 6.38 13.42
C GLY A 271 -20.07 7.78 12.78
N ASP A 272 -19.67 7.89 11.52
CA ASP A 272 -19.72 9.12 10.73
C ASP A 272 -21.12 9.36 10.15
N GLU A 273 -22.09 9.73 11.00
CA GLU A 273 -23.50 9.96 10.65
C GLU A 273 -23.73 11.29 9.89
N ARG A 274 -23.07 11.46 8.74
CA ARG A 274 -23.25 12.64 7.87
C ARG A 274 -24.27 12.39 6.77
N THR A 275 -24.92 13.45 6.33
CA THR A 275 -25.86 13.40 5.21
C THR A 275 -25.13 13.29 3.87
N ASP A 276 -25.81 12.77 2.84
CA ASP A 276 -25.28 12.70 1.47
C ASP A 276 -24.85 14.09 0.95
N ASP A 277 -25.60 15.14 1.29
CA ASP A 277 -25.31 16.52 0.87
C ASP A 277 -23.99 17.03 1.49
N GLU A 278 -23.77 16.81 2.79
CA GLU A 278 -22.51 17.18 3.47
C GLU A 278 -21.31 16.39 2.95
N PHE A 279 -21.53 15.16 2.48
CA PHE A 279 -20.50 14.37 1.81
C PHE A 279 -20.13 14.97 0.46
N VAL A 280 -21.12 15.27 -0.38
CA VAL A 280 -20.91 15.87 -1.70
C VAL A 280 -20.20 17.22 -1.60
N GLU A 281 -20.64 18.11 -0.71
CA GLU A 281 -19.98 19.41 -0.50
C GLU A 281 -18.51 19.26 -0.14
N ARG A 282 -18.18 18.27 0.69
CA ARG A 282 -16.81 18.00 1.11
C ARG A 282 -15.96 17.44 -0.02
N VAL A 283 -16.48 16.49 -0.81
CA VAL A 283 -15.77 15.94 -1.98
C VAL A 283 -15.45 17.05 -2.98
N LEU A 284 -16.42 17.94 -3.24
CA LEU A 284 -16.22 19.08 -4.13
C LEU A 284 -15.23 20.12 -3.59
N ALA A 285 -15.01 20.17 -2.27
CA ALA A 285 -14.03 21.04 -1.64
C ALA A 285 -12.60 20.49 -1.67
N TYR A 286 -12.40 19.17 -1.72
CA TYR A 286 -11.07 18.56 -1.64
C TYR A 286 -10.08 18.95 -2.75
N PRO A 287 -10.48 19.25 -4.00
CA PRO A 287 -9.56 19.76 -5.01
C PRO A 287 -8.77 21.01 -4.58
N SER A 288 -9.28 21.79 -3.62
CA SER A 288 -8.54 22.92 -3.03
C SER A 288 -7.29 22.50 -2.23
N ARG A 289 -7.21 21.23 -1.81
CA ARG A 289 -6.08 20.64 -1.08
C ARG A 289 -5.04 19.98 -2.00
N ASN A 290 -5.24 20.02 -3.31
CA ASN A 290 -4.37 19.35 -4.28
C ASN A 290 -2.92 19.86 -4.21
N THR A 291 -1.98 18.92 -4.21
CA THR A 291 -0.53 19.16 -4.20
C THR A 291 0.10 18.61 -5.48
N HIS A 292 1.43 18.49 -5.57
CA HIS A 292 2.07 18.03 -6.80
C HIS A 292 1.67 16.58 -7.13
N ARG A 293 1.69 15.70 -6.13
CA ARG A 293 1.49 14.25 -6.25
C ARG A 293 0.12 13.82 -5.80
N LEU A 294 -0.46 14.45 -4.79
CA LEU A 294 -1.78 14.10 -4.27
C LEU A 294 -2.86 14.94 -4.96
N ARG A 295 -3.77 14.28 -5.68
CA ARG A 295 -4.81 14.95 -6.48
C ARG A 295 -6.17 14.33 -6.21
N PHE A 296 -7.08 15.12 -5.70
CA PHE A 296 -8.51 14.88 -5.73
C PHE A 296 -9.11 15.30 -7.07
N SER A 297 -10.13 14.56 -7.48
CA SER A 297 -11.10 14.93 -8.51
C SER A 297 -12.48 15.17 -7.86
N ASP A 298 -13.52 15.25 -8.68
CA ASP A 298 -14.93 15.28 -8.26
C ASP A 298 -15.53 13.89 -8.05
N HIS A 299 -14.70 12.85 -7.91
CA HIS A 299 -15.12 11.47 -7.72
C HIS A 299 -14.97 11.01 -6.27
N ALA A 300 -15.86 10.13 -5.86
CA ALA A 300 -15.82 9.42 -4.59
C ALA A 300 -16.10 7.94 -4.80
N LYS A 301 -15.61 7.12 -3.88
CA LYS A 301 -15.96 5.70 -3.83
C LYS A 301 -17.17 5.49 -2.93
N MET A 302 -18.19 4.82 -3.45
CA MET A 302 -19.36 4.34 -2.71
C MET A 302 -19.07 3.02 -2.00
#